data_AF-A0A6V7KQ36-F1
#
_entry.id   AF-A0A6V7KQ36-F1
#
_cell.length_a   1.000
_cell.length_b   1.000
_cell.length_c   1.000
_cell.angle_alpha   90.00
_cell.angle_beta   90.00
_cell.angle_gamma   90.00
#
_symmetry.space_group_name_H-M   'P 1'
#
loop_
_entity.id
_entity.type
_entity.pdbx_description
1 polymer ?
#
loop_
_entity_poly.entity_id
_entity_poly.type
_entity_poly.pdbx_seq_one_letter_code
_entity_poly.pdbx_strand_id
1 'polypeptide(L)' 'MAPTDNKLIEVKPWGSVGGKEVKLYTLKNGKQQEVDILNYGATIRAVRTPDKNQKIGDVVLGFDNIE' A
#
# COMPACT_ATOMS: atom_id res chain seq x y z
N MET A 1 7.15 5.54 28.07
CA MET A 1 7.14 4.55 26.96
C MET A 1 5.93 4.89 26.11
N ALA A 2 6.14 5.36 24.89
CA ALA A 2 5.05 5.85 24.03
C ALA A 2 4.21 4.67 23.50
N PRO A 3 2.88 4.83 23.35
CA PRO A 3 2.02 3.79 22.79
C PRO A 3 2.44 3.54 21.34
N THR A 4 2.82 2.30 21.02
CA THR A 4 3.06 1.90 19.63
C THR A 4 1.69 1.69 19.01
N ASP A 5 1.14 2.75 18.41
CA ASP A 5 -0.06 2.67 17.58
C ASP A 5 0.29 1.80 16.35
N ASN A 6 0.21 0.49 16.52
CA ASN A 6 0.55 -0.51 15.52
C ASN A 6 -0.61 -0.60 14.53
N LYS A 7 -0.77 0.45 13.71
CA LYS A 7 -1.74 0.47 12.62
C LYS A 7 -1.20 -0.38 11.47
N LEU A 8 -1.40 -1.69 11.58
CA LEU A 8 -0.94 -2.70 10.61
C LEU A 8 -1.70 -2.66 9.28
N ILE A 9 -2.89 -2.04 9.29
CA ILE A 9 -3.73 -1.86 8.10
C ILE A 9 -4.23 -0.42 8.07
N GLU A 10 -4.03 0.25 6.95
CA GLU A 10 -4.60 1.55 6.64
C GLU A 10 -5.46 1.45 5.39
N VAL A 11 -6.63 2.09 5.42
CA VAL A 11 -7.55 2.11 4.28
C VAL A 11 -7.91 3.56 3.98
N LYS A 12 -7.78 3.96 2.72
CA LYS A 12 -8.15 5.31 2.27
C LYS A 12 -8.83 5.28 0.90
N PRO A 13 -9.69 6.25 0.58
CA PRO A 13 -10.15 6.47 -0.78
C PRO A 13 -8.94 6.70 -1.71
N TRP A 14 -8.98 6.11 -2.90
CA TRP A 14 -7.92 6.23 -3.91
C TRP A 14 -8.41 6.94 -5.17
N GLY A 15 -9.62 6.63 -5.61
CA GLY A 15 -10.22 7.24 -6.80
C GLY A 15 -11.58 6.64 -7.10
N SER A 16 -12.08 6.80 -8.32
CA SER A 16 -13.34 6.20 -8.75
C SER A 16 -13.29 5.75 -10.20
N VAL A 17 -13.95 4.64 -10.52
CA VAL A 17 -14.07 4.11 -11.88
C VAL A 17 -15.54 3.79 -12.14
N GLY A 18 -16.12 4.38 -13.20
CA GLY A 18 -17.53 4.15 -13.55
C GLY A 18 -18.52 4.49 -12.42
N GLY A 19 -18.21 5.53 -11.63
CA GLY A 19 -19.03 5.94 -10.49
C GLY A 19 -18.88 5.07 -9.23
N LYS A 20 -17.98 4.08 -9.22
CA LYS A 20 -17.68 3.24 -8.05
C LYS A 20 -16.38 3.70 -7.39
N GLU A 21 -16.40 3.84 -6.06
CA GLU A 21 -15.22 4.18 -5.27
C GLU A 21 -14.20 3.04 -5.30
N VAL A 22 -12.94 3.39 -5.58
CA VAL A 22 -11.78 2.54 -5.42
C VAL A 22 -11.05 2.93 -4.14
N LYS A 23 -10.77 1.94 -3.31
CA LYS A 23 -10.07 2.08 -2.03
C LYS A 23 -8.67 1.47 -2.15
N LEU A 24 -7.71 2.13 -1.50
CA LEU A 24 -6.38 1.61 -1.30
C LEU A 24 -6.25 1.05 0.12
N TYR A 25 -5.77 -0.18 0.20
CA TYR A 25 -5.45 -0.90 1.41
C TYR A 25 -3.93 -1.00 1.52
N THR A 26 -3.37 -0.46 2.59
CA THR A 26 -1.95 -0.50 2.87
C THR A 26 -1.72 -1.43 4.06
N LEU A 27 -0.99 -2.53 3.82
CA LEU A 27 -0.66 -3.53 4.83
C LEU A 27 0.80 -3.38 5.27
N LYS A 28 1.07 -3.36 6.57
CA LYS A 28 2.41 -3.24 7.16
C LYS A 28 2.68 -4.41 8.09
N ASN A 29 3.86 -5.02 8.01
CA ASN A 29 4.20 -6.18 8.84
C ASN A 29 5.16 -5.87 10.01
N GLY A 30 5.37 -4.57 10.32
CA GLY A 30 6.27 -4.13 11.38
C GLY A 30 7.77 -4.37 11.11
N LYS A 31 8.13 -4.95 9.96
CA LYS A 31 9.51 -5.21 9.53
C LYS A 31 9.90 -4.36 8.32
N GLN A 32 9.41 -3.12 8.28
CA GLN A 32 9.63 -2.16 7.20
C GLN A 32 9.19 -2.64 5.80
N GLN A 33 8.30 -3.65 5.74
CA GLN A 33 7.66 -4.07 4.51
C GLN A 33 6.23 -3.57 4.47
N GLU A 34 5.81 -3.14 3.29
CA GLU A 34 4.51 -2.57 3.05
C GLU A 34 3.97 -2.98 1.67
N VAL A 35 2.67 -3.27 1.61
CA VAL A 35 1.98 -3.64 0.37
C VAL A 35 0.73 -2.79 0.19
N ASP A 36 0.57 -2.23 -0.99
CA ASP A 36 -0.61 -1.50 -1.44
C ASP A 36 -1.50 -2.40 -2.30
N ILE A 37 -2.78 -2.53 -1.94
CA ILE A 37 -3.76 -3.34 -2.64
C ILE A 37 -5.00 -2.49 -2.95
N LEU A 38 -5.47 -2.53 -4.19
CA LEU A 38 -6.72 -1.89 -4.59
C LEU A 38 -7.88 -2.90 -4.54
N ASN A 39 -9.07 -2.46 -4.10
CA ASN A 39 -10.30 -3.26 -4.27
C ASN A 39 -10.75 -3.34 -5.74
N TYR A 40 -10.08 -2.64 -6.64
CA TYR A 40 -10.26 -2.75 -8.08
C TYR A 40 -9.38 -3.88 -8.63
N GLY A 41 -10.02 -5.00 -9.02
CA GLY A 41 -9.33 -6.18 -9.57
C GLY A 41 -8.38 -6.89 -8.60
N ALA A 42 -8.44 -6.57 -7.30
CA ALA A 42 -7.46 -7.02 -6.30
C ALA A 42 -6.00 -6.71 -6.68
N THR A 43 -5.79 -5.58 -7.36
CA THR A 43 -4.47 -5.22 -7.93
C THR A 43 -3.48 -4.90 -6.83
N ILE A 44 -2.29 -5.54 -6.86
CA ILE A 44 -1.13 -5.12 -6.07
C ILE A 44 -0.51 -3.91 -6.76
N ARG A 45 -0.62 -2.73 -6.14
CA ARG A 45 -0.17 -1.47 -6.72
C ARG A 45 1.29 -1.16 -6.39
N ALA A 46 1.75 -1.56 -5.21
CA ALA A 46 3.13 -1.37 -4.78
C ALA A 46 3.54 -2.43 -3.76
N VAL A 47 4.81 -2.81 -3.79
CA VAL A 47 5.44 -3.67 -2.77
C VAL A 47 6.74 -2.99 -2.35
N ARG A 48 6.74 -2.39 -1.17
CA ARG A 48 7.88 -1.68 -0.61
C ARG A 48 8.64 -2.60 0.35
N THR A 49 9.92 -2.84 0.07
CA THR A 49 10.78 -3.72 0.88
C THR A 49 12.19 -3.14 0.98
N PRO A 50 12.90 -3.36 2.11
CA PRO A 50 14.30 -2.97 2.24
C PRO A 50 15.23 -3.82 1.36
N ASP A 51 16.27 -3.18 0.83
CA ASP A 51 17.44 -3.85 0.26
C ASP A 51 18.46 -4.25 1.36
N LYS A 52 19.63 -4.78 0.95
CA LYS A 52 20.71 -5.16 1.87
C LYS A 52 21.28 -4.01 2.70
N ASN A 53 21.06 -2.76 2.27
CA ASN A 53 21.50 -1.54 2.94
C ASN A 53 20.35 -0.86 3.69
N GLN A 54 19.21 -1.54 3.92
CA GLN A 54 18.00 -1.01 4.56
C GLN A 54 17.32 0.12 3.78
N LYS A 55 17.61 0.28 2.49
CA LYS A 55 16.93 1.26 1.63
C LYS A 55 15.62 0.66 1.13
N ILE A 56 14.51 1.33 1.41
CA ILE A 56 13.19 0.93 0.92
C ILE A 56 13.04 1.29 -0.56
N GLY A 57 12.58 0.33 -1.36
CA GLY A 57 12.19 0.54 -2.76
C GLY A 57 10.91 -0.21 -3.10
N ASP A 58 10.16 0.31 -4.08
CA ASP A 58 9.06 -0.40 -4.72
C ASP A 58 9.61 -1.38 -5.77
N VAL A 59 9.17 -2.64 -5.70
CA VAL A 59 9.70 -3.73 -6.54
C VAL A 59 8.71 -4.26 -7.57
N VAL A 60 7.53 -3.64 -7.68
CA VAL A 60 6.55 -3.99 -8.72
C VAL A 60 6.33 -2.83 -9.68
N LEU A 61 5.92 -3.15 -10.90
CA LEU A 61 5.47 -2.16 -11.86
C LEU A 61 4.00 -1.83 -11.59
N GLY A 62 3.63 -0.57 -11.77
CA GLY A 62 2.27 -0.10 -11.54
C GLY A 62 2.08 1.34 -11.98
N PHE A 63 0.95 1.91 -11.58
CA PHE A 63 0.57 3.28 -11.88
C PHE A 63 0.36 4.07 -10.58
N ASP A 64 0.55 5.39 -10.68
CA ASP A 64 0.41 6.31 -9.54
C ASP A 64 -1.02 6.80 -9.32
N ASN A 65 -1.91 6.56 -10.28
CA ASN A 65 -3.30 6.94 -10.25
C ASN A 65 -4.15 5.85 -10.94
N ILE A 66 -5.48 6.02 -10.87
CA ILE A 66 -6.44 5.12 -11.51
C ILE A 66 -7.16 5.74 -12.71
N GLU A 67 -6.82 6.99 -13.02
CA GLU A 67 -7.33 7.74 -14.18
C GLU A 67 -6.48 7.47 -15.42
#